data_AF-A0AAN6L7G5-F1
#
_entry.id   AF-A0AAN6L7G5-F1
#
_cell.length_a   1.000
_cell.length_b   1.000
_cell.length_c   1.000
_cell.angle_alpha   90.00
_cell.angle_beta   90.00
_cell.angle_gamma   90.00
#
_symmetry.space_group_name_H-M   'P 1'
#
loop_
_entity.id
_entity.type
_entity.pdbx_description
1 polymer ?
#
loop_
_entity_poly.entity_id
_entity_poly.type
_entity_poly.pdbx_seq_one_letter_code
_entity_poly.pdbx_strand_id
1 'polypeptide(L)'
;MAQIKALRDLIYSYPVIDNHAHNILRADCATDYAKYPFEAITSEAQGESLEVHTPKSLAHLRSLNQLAEFYGCRPELPAIVSARNREIANDYEGLVRRSLEGTHMLLIDDGLTADDVELFSWHDKYTNGPTKRIVRIEALAAAIASDLLQDTLYENKGMSPQSLYASFSQLWVKKTWKDFCNLLEREIEIALDDPAVVGFKSVICYRTGLKIERHSPQESIDGFETYFGDLTTAVHSDKCP
;
A
#
# COMPACT_ATOMS: atom_id res chain seq x y z
N MET A 1 -16.99 -38.21 13.75
CA MET A 1 -17.62 -37.43 12.66
C MET A 1 -18.31 -36.15 13.16
N ALA A 2 -19.12 -36.18 14.24
CA ALA A 2 -19.79 -34.99 14.79
C ALA A 2 -18.82 -33.84 15.15
N GLN A 3 -17.65 -34.16 15.72
CA GLN A 3 -16.61 -33.17 16.05
C GLN A 3 -15.99 -32.50 14.82
N ILE A 4 -15.82 -33.24 13.70
CA ILE A 4 -15.28 -32.67 12.44
C ILE A 4 -16.29 -31.71 11.81
N LYS A 5 -17.60 -32.06 11.86
CA LYS A 5 -18.65 -31.15 11.38
C LYS A 5 -18.70 -29.88 12.22
N ALA A 6 -18.69 -30.00 13.55
CA ALA A 6 -18.71 -28.85 14.44
C ALA A 6 -17.49 -27.93 14.23
N LEU A 7 -16.28 -28.51 14.06
CA LEU A 7 -15.08 -27.74 13.76
C LEU A 7 -15.18 -27.03 12.41
N ARG A 8 -15.71 -27.70 11.38
CA ARG A 8 -15.92 -27.11 10.06
C ARG A 8 -16.91 -25.94 10.13
N ASP A 9 -18.05 -26.15 10.79
CA ASP A 9 -19.07 -25.13 10.97
C ASP A 9 -18.49 -23.92 11.72
N LEU A 10 -17.66 -24.16 12.74
CA LEU A 10 -16.94 -23.09 13.44
C LEU A 10 -16.02 -22.31 12.49
N ILE A 11 -15.15 -22.99 11.73
CA ILE A 11 -14.18 -22.35 10.83
C ILE A 11 -14.87 -21.47 9.78
N TYR A 12 -15.99 -21.93 9.20
CA TYR A 12 -16.69 -21.19 8.15
C TYR A 12 -17.65 -20.10 8.65
N SER A 13 -17.99 -20.09 9.94
CA SER A 13 -18.95 -19.12 10.49
C SER A 13 -18.34 -18.10 11.46
N TYR A 14 -17.14 -18.36 11.98
CA TYR A 14 -16.48 -17.40 12.86
C TYR A 14 -15.92 -16.23 12.04
N PRO A 15 -16.17 -14.99 12.47
CA PRO A 15 -15.76 -13.85 11.69
C PRO A 15 -14.24 -13.65 11.74
N VAL A 16 -13.68 -13.19 10.64
CA VAL A 16 -12.24 -12.98 10.46
C VAL A 16 -11.84 -11.57 10.89
N ILE A 17 -10.68 -11.44 11.52
CA ILE A 17 -9.96 -10.16 11.62
C ILE A 17 -8.87 -10.21 10.58
N ASP A 18 -8.99 -9.43 9.52
CA ASP A 18 -7.94 -9.33 8.51
C ASP A 18 -6.83 -8.46 9.05
N ASN A 19 -5.74 -9.10 9.49
CA ASN A 19 -4.69 -8.44 10.24
C ASN A 19 -3.69 -7.67 9.38
N HIS A 20 -3.80 -7.71 8.04
CA HIS A 20 -2.98 -6.92 7.14
C HIS A 20 -3.63 -6.81 5.75
N ALA A 21 -4.43 -5.78 5.57
CA ALA A 21 -5.11 -5.44 4.31
C ALA A 21 -4.57 -4.13 3.71
N HIS A 22 -5.07 -3.78 2.53
CA HIS A 22 -4.83 -2.50 1.87
C HIS A 22 -6.14 -1.82 1.50
N ASN A 23 -6.08 -0.52 1.26
CA ASN A 23 -7.21 0.30 0.86
C ASN A 23 -7.84 -0.21 -0.44
N ILE A 24 -9.17 -0.25 -0.48
CA ILE A 24 -9.93 -0.59 -1.68
C ILE A 24 -9.90 0.59 -2.66
N LEU A 25 -9.83 0.30 -3.97
CA LEU A 25 -9.93 1.31 -5.03
C LEU A 25 -11.25 2.10 -4.94
N ARG A 26 -11.25 3.35 -5.40
CA ARG A 26 -12.50 4.09 -5.57
C ARG A 26 -13.29 3.52 -6.74
N ALA A 27 -14.62 3.70 -6.70
CA ALA A 27 -15.52 3.18 -7.72
C ALA A 27 -15.16 3.64 -9.15
N ASP A 28 -14.74 4.90 -9.30
CA ASP A 28 -14.36 5.52 -10.57
C ASP A 28 -13.04 4.98 -11.13
N CYS A 29 -12.16 4.46 -10.27
CA CYS A 29 -10.88 3.87 -10.65
C CYS A 29 -10.93 2.34 -10.74
N ALA A 30 -11.89 1.68 -10.08
CA ALA A 30 -11.93 0.23 -9.93
C ALA A 30 -12.07 -0.55 -11.24
N THR A 31 -12.48 0.10 -12.35
CA THR A 31 -12.61 -0.52 -13.67
C THR A 31 -11.50 -0.12 -14.65
N ASP A 32 -10.51 0.67 -14.20
CA ASP A 32 -9.34 1.01 -15.00
C ASP A 32 -8.42 -0.21 -15.13
N TYR A 33 -8.67 -1.02 -16.17
CA TYR A 33 -7.89 -2.23 -16.44
C TYR A 33 -6.47 -1.91 -16.91
N ALA A 34 -6.22 -0.72 -17.47
CA ALA A 34 -4.90 -0.33 -17.93
C ALA A 34 -3.97 -0.07 -16.75
N LYS A 35 -4.49 0.54 -15.68
CA LYS A 35 -3.75 0.77 -14.44
C LYS A 35 -3.82 -0.40 -13.47
N TYR A 36 -4.97 -1.07 -13.40
CA TYR A 36 -5.26 -2.17 -12.47
C TYR A 36 -5.78 -3.40 -13.23
N PRO A 37 -4.90 -4.11 -13.97
CA PRO A 37 -5.28 -5.34 -14.66
C PRO A 37 -5.80 -6.37 -13.66
N PHE A 38 -6.91 -7.02 -14.00
CA PHE A 38 -7.61 -7.92 -13.07
C PHE A 38 -6.76 -9.12 -12.64
N GLU A 39 -5.81 -9.55 -13.46
CA GLU A 39 -4.88 -10.63 -13.17
C GLU A 39 -4.02 -10.34 -11.92
N ALA A 40 -3.75 -9.06 -11.65
CA ALA A 40 -2.92 -8.62 -10.54
C ALA A 40 -3.53 -8.93 -9.16
N ILE A 41 -4.84 -9.18 -9.06
CA ILE A 41 -5.47 -9.56 -7.78
C ILE A 41 -4.94 -10.89 -7.23
N THR A 42 -4.23 -11.68 -8.04
CA THR A 42 -3.67 -12.97 -7.67
C THR A 42 -2.16 -13.09 -7.90
N SER A 43 -1.50 -12.02 -8.31
CA SER A 43 -0.09 -12.06 -8.73
C SER A 43 0.56 -10.68 -8.68
N GLU A 44 1.77 -10.64 -8.11
CA GLU A 44 2.64 -9.46 -8.14
C GLU A 44 3.47 -9.36 -9.45
N ALA A 45 3.23 -10.27 -10.40
CA ALA A 45 3.92 -10.27 -11.69
C ALA A 45 3.62 -9.01 -12.50
N GLN A 46 4.53 -8.66 -13.41
CA GLN A 46 4.37 -7.53 -14.33
C GLN A 46 4.65 -7.98 -15.77
N GLY A 47 4.18 -7.18 -16.74
CA GLY A 47 4.38 -7.42 -18.18
C GLY A 47 3.89 -8.80 -18.62
N GLU A 48 4.67 -9.46 -19.48
CA GLU A 48 4.33 -10.79 -20.04
C GLU A 48 4.03 -11.84 -18.95
N SER A 49 4.73 -11.77 -17.81
CA SER A 49 4.49 -12.71 -16.71
C SER A 49 3.10 -12.55 -16.12
N LEU A 50 2.60 -11.32 -16.03
CA LEU A 50 1.24 -11.05 -15.61
C LEU A 50 0.23 -11.48 -16.69
N GLU A 51 0.46 -11.08 -17.93
CA GLU A 51 -0.51 -11.24 -19.02
C GLU A 51 -0.65 -12.70 -19.50
N VAL A 52 0.46 -13.44 -19.55
CA VAL A 52 0.53 -14.76 -20.21
C VAL A 52 0.66 -15.91 -19.20
N HIS A 53 1.32 -15.69 -18.06
CA HIS A 53 1.64 -16.75 -17.10
C HIS A 53 0.72 -16.76 -15.88
N THR A 54 0.35 -15.61 -15.31
CA THR A 54 -0.61 -15.55 -14.19
C THR A 54 -1.90 -16.31 -14.46
N PRO A 55 -2.54 -16.23 -15.66
CA PRO A 55 -3.75 -16.99 -15.96
C PRO A 55 -3.62 -18.52 -15.85
N LYS A 56 -2.38 -19.03 -15.90
CA LYS A 56 -2.06 -20.46 -15.78
C LYS A 56 -1.66 -20.86 -14.36
N SER A 57 -1.52 -19.90 -13.45
CA SER A 57 -1.16 -20.14 -12.06
C SER A 57 -2.31 -20.79 -11.28
N LEU A 58 -1.97 -21.61 -10.29
CA LEU A 58 -2.98 -22.26 -9.44
C LEU A 58 -3.81 -21.23 -8.67
N ALA A 59 -3.20 -20.14 -8.20
CA ALA A 59 -3.90 -19.07 -7.49
C ALA A 59 -4.98 -18.45 -8.38
N HIS A 60 -4.61 -18.02 -9.59
CA HIS A 60 -5.55 -17.41 -10.53
C HIS A 60 -6.68 -18.37 -10.93
N LEU A 61 -6.35 -19.62 -11.30
CA LEU A 61 -7.35 -20.62 -11.69
C LEU A 61 -8.35 -20.92 -10.56
N ARG A 62 -7.88 -20.98 -9.31
CA ARG A 62 -8.77 -21.17 -8.14
C ARG A 62 -9.65 -19.95 -7.92
N SER A 63 -9.08 -18.75 -7.98
CA SER A 63 -9.82 -17.50 -7.81
C SER A 63 -10.90 -17.32 -8.87
N LEU A 64 -10.64 -17.66 -10.15
CA LEU A 64 -11.68 -17.58 -11.19
C LEU A 64 -12.89 -18.46 -10.88
N ASN A 65 -12.69 -19.66 -10.33
CA ASN A 65 -13.81 -20.53 -9.95
C ASN A 65 -14.63 -19.94 -8.79
N GLN A 66 -13.96 -19.40 -7.77
CA GLN A 66 -14.63 -18.78 -6.61
C GLN A 66 -15.36 -17.49 -7.00
N LEU A 67 -14.74 -16.67 -7.85
CA LEU A 67 -15.34 -15.44 -8.35
C LEU A 67 -16.52 -15.72 -9.28
N ALA A 68 -16.45 -16.77 -10.09
CA ALA A 68 -17.57 -17.19 -10.93
C ALA A 68 -18.79 -17.59 -10.11
N GLU A 69 -18.60 -18.31 -9.00
CA GLU A 69 -19.66 -18.61 -8.03
C GLU A 69 -20.19 -17.32 -7.40
N PHE A 70 -19.32 -16.44 -6.90
CA PHE A 70 -19.69 -15.17 -6.28
C PHE A 70 -20.50 -14.24 -7.21
N TYR A 71 -20.13 -14.18 -8.48
CA TYR A 71 -20.80 -13.35 -9.50
C TYR A 71 -21.92 -14.08 -10.25
N GLY A 72 -22.13 -15.39 -10.02
CA GLY A 72 -23.13 -16.20 -10.73
C GLY A 72 -22.89 -16.27 -12.25
N CYS A 73 -21.63 -16.40 -12.68
CA CYS A 73 -21.25 -16.41 -14.10
C CYS A 73 -20.34 -17.61 -14.45
N ARG A 74 -19.89 -17.69 -15.71
CA ARG A 74 -18.95 -18.75 -16.14
C ARG A 74 -17.55 -18.49 -15.56
N PRO A 75 -16.76 -19.55 -15.22
CA PRO A 75 -15.39 -19.44 -14.73
C PRO A 75 -14.39 -19.09 -15.84
N GLU A 76 -14.68 -18.00 -16.56
CA GLU A 76 -13.89 -17.44 -17.65
C GLU A 76 -13.61 -15.98 -17.32
N LEU A 77 -12.36 -15.55 -17.43
CA LEU A 77 -11.93 -14.19 -17.10
C LEU A 77 -12.82 -13.10 -17.73
N PRO A 78 -13.15 -13.13 -19.05
CA PRO A 78 -14.02 -12.12 -19.64
C PRO A 78 -15.43 -12.08 -19.03
N ALA A 79 -15.98 -13.23 -18.63
CA ALA A 79 -17.30 -13.30 -18.02
C ALA A 79 -17.29 -12.68 -16.60
N ILE A 80 -16.24 -12.96 -15.82
CA ILE A 80 -16.04 -12.43 -14.47
C ILE A 80 -15.80 -10.92 -14.51
N VAL A 81 -14.90 -10.43 -15.37
CA VAL A 81 -14.64 -8.99 -15.52
C VAL A 81 -15.91 -8.26 -15.96
N SER A 82 -16.65 -8.82 -16.91
CA SER A 82 -17.92 -8.24 -17.35
C SER A 82 -18.97 -8.20 -16.21
N ALA A 83 -19.06 -9.27 -15.41
CA ALA A 83 -19.97 -9.31 -14.27
C ALA A 83 -19.58 -8.31 -13.18
N ARG A 84 -18.30 -8.28 -12.78
CA ARG A 84 -17.76 -7.31 -11.85
C ARG A 84 -18.03 -5.87 -12.28
N ASN A 85 -17.75 -5.52 -13.53
CA ASN A 85 -17.95 -4.15 -14.02
C ASN A 85 -19.43 -3.74 -13.98
N ARG A 86 -20.37 -4.66 -14.22
CA ARG A 86 -21.81 -4.40 -14.03
C ARG A 86 -22.15 -4.16 -12.57
N GLU A 87 -21.64 -4.98 -11.65
CA GLU A 87 -21.87 -4.78 -10.21
C GLU A 87 -21.33 -3.43 -9.73
N ILE A 88 -20.11 -3.07 -10.14
CA ILE A 88 -19.51 -1.76 -9.83
C ILE A 88 -20.37 -0.61 -10.34
N ALA A 89 -20.83 -0.68 -11.60
CA ALA A 89 -21.66 0.36 -12.20
C ALA A 89 -23.04 0.49 -11.56
N ASN A 90 -23.58 -0.61 -11.01
CA ASN A 90 -24.92 -0.65 -10.43
C ASN A 90 -24.93 -0.30 -8.93
N ASP A 91 -24.11 -0.99 -8.14
CA ASP A 91 -24.06 -0.86 -6.68
C ASP A 91 -22.67 -1.26 -6.14
N TYR A 92 -21.70 -0.34 -6.29
CA TYR A 92 -20.33 -0.54 -5.82
C TYR A 92 -20.26 -0.86 -4.32
N GLU A 93 -21.03 -0.15 -3.51
CA GLU A 93 -21.03 -0.36 -2.06
C GLU A 93 -21.65 -1.69 -1.67
N GLY A 94 -22.71 -2.12 -2.35
CA GLY A 94 -23.30 -3.45 -2.19
C GLY A 94 -22.34 -4.56 -2.57
N LEU A 95 -21.57 -4.38 -3.65
CA LEU A 95 -20.49 -5.31 -4.02
C LEU A 95 -19.46 -5.42 -2.90
N VAL A 96 -18.93 -4.30 -2.41
CA VAL A 96 -17.91 -4.28 -1.35
C VAL A 96 -18.45 -4.89 -0.06
N ARG A 97 -19.69 -4.59 0.33
CA ARG A 97 -20.35 -5.19 1.49
C ARG A 97 -20.44 -6.71 1.39
N ARG A 98 -20.81 -7.24 0.21
CA ARG A 98 -20.84 -8.68 -0.05
C ARG A 98 -19.43 -9.29 -0.03
N SER A 99 -18.44 -8.59 -0.57
CA SER A 99 -17.05 -9.07 -0.58
C SER A 99 -16.42 -9.14 0.81
N LEU A 100 -16.84 -8.30 1.74
CA LEU A 100 -16.36 -8.26 3.13
C LEU A 100 -17.26 -9.03 4.11
N GLU A 101 -18.26 -9.77 3.62
CA GLU A 101 -19.13 -10.59 4.46
C GLU A 101 -18.32 -11.63 5.25
N GLY A 102 -18.56 -11.71 6.56
CA GLY A 102 -17.78 -12.56 7.46
C GLY A 102 -16.52 -11.91 8.03
N THR A 103 -16.19 -10.68 7.65
CA THR A 103 -15.08 -9.93 8.26
C THR A 103 -15.56 -9.07 9.42
N HIS A 104 -14.96 -9.24 10.60
CA HIS A 104 -15.25 -8.42 11.78
C HIS A 104 -14.57 -7.05 11.72
N MET A 105 -13.31 -7.01 11.27
CA MET A 105 -12.46 -5.81 11.30
C MET A 105 -11.31 -5.96 10.29
N LEU A 106 -10.83 -4.83 9.78
CA LEU A 106 -9.66 -4.72 8.92
C LEU A 106 -8.53 -3.95 9.63
N LEU A 107 -7.29 -4.41 9.47
CA LEU A 107 -6.08 -3.69 9.85
C LEU A 107 -5.35 -3.31 8.56
N ILE A 108 -5.47 -2.05 8.16
CA ILE A 108 -5.05 -1.56 6.85
C ILE A 108 -3.67 -0.93 6.94
N ASP A 109 -2.73 -1.45 6.13
CA ASP A 109 -1.52 -0.72 5.74
C ASP A 109 -1.91 0.33 4.70
N ASP A 110 -2.04 1.57 5.17
CA ASP A 110 -2.49 2.74 4.41
C ASP A 110 -1.33 3.52 3.77
N GLY A 111 -0.11 2.99 3.85
CA GLY A 111 1.08 3.58 3.23
C GLY A 111 1.37 3.06 1.82
N LEU A 112 0.53 2.18 1.27
CA LEU A 112 0.54 1.80 -0.14
C LEU A 112 -0.32 2.81 -0.92
N THR A 113 0.16 4.05 -1.04
CA THR A 113 -0.62 5.15 -1.59
C THR A 113 -0.71 5.07 -3.12
N ALA A 114 -1.93 5.07 -3.62
CA ALA A 114 -2.26 5.49 -4.97
C ALA A 114 -3.38 6.52 -4.84
N ASP A 115 -3.38 7.56 -5.68
CA ASP A 115 -4.42 8.59 -5.68
C ASP A 115 -5.82 8.06 -6.02
N ASP A 116 -5.99 6.74 -6.17
CA ASP A 116 -7.16 6.03 -6.68
C ASP A 116 -7.82 5.11 -5.63
N VAL A 117 -7.39 5.17 -4.37
CA VAL A 117 -7.95 4.37 -3.27
C VAL A 117 -8.85 5.19 -2.35
N GLU A 118 -9.72 4.50 -1.63
CA GLU A 118 -10.52 5.04 -0.53
C GLU A 118 -9.66 5.21 0.73
N LEU A 119 -10.01 6.13 1.62
CA LEU A 119 -9.33 6.27 2.91
C LEU A 119 -9.60 5.06 3.82
N PHE A 120 -8.72 4.77 4.79
CA PHE A 120 -8.89 3.59 5.65
C PHE A 120 -10.24 3.62 6.38
N SER A 121 -10.69 4.79 6.87
CA SER A 121 -11.96 4.97 7.59
C SER A 121 -13.20 4.74 6.73
N TRP A 122 -13.09 4.79 5.40
CA TRP A 122 -14.20 4.48 4.50
C TRP A 122 -14.70 3.04 4.66
N HIS A 123 -13.84 2.12 5.13
CA HIS A 123 -14.15 0.71 5.25
C HIS A 123 -15.06 0.38 6.46
N ASP A 124 -15.19 1.30 7.43
CA ASP A 124 -15.96 1.10 8.67
C ASP A 124 -17.44 0.80 8.45
N LYS A 125 -17.98 1.16 7.28
CA LYS A 125 -19.38 0.90 6.91
C LYS A 125 -19.66 -0.53 6.44
N TYR A 126 -18.62 -1.38 6.32
CA TYR A 126 -18.74 -2.75 5.81
C TYR A 126 -18.38 -3.83 6.84
N THR A 127 -17.83 -3.45 7.99
CA THR A 127 -17.43 -4.37 9.05
C THR A 127 -18.11 -4.00 10.38
N ASN A 128 -18.13 -4.95 11.32
CA ASN A 128 -18.76 -4.74 12.63
C ASN A 128 -17.89 -3.90 13.58
N GLY A 129 -16.57 -4.11 13.52
CA GLY A 129 -15.57 -3.36 14.26
C GLY A 129 -14.96 -2.25 13.42
N PRO A 130 -14.45 -1.18 14.05
CA PRO A 130 -13.78 -0.08 13.35
C PRO A 130 -12.46 -0.55 12.75
N THR A 131 -12.17 -0.09 11.54
CA THR A 131 -10.91 -0.32 10.84
C THR A 131 -9.76 0.32 11.63
N LYS A 132 -8.62 -0.38 11.65
CA LYS A 132 -7.39 0.09 12.29
C LYS A 132 -6.28 0.26 11.26
N ARG A 133 -5.28 1.06 11.61
CA ARG A 133 -4.16 1.43 10.75
C ARG A 133 -2.90 0.65 11.12
N ILE A 134 -2.14 0.29 10.10
CA ILE A 134 -0.76 -0.19 10.19
C ILE A 134 0.10 0.83 9.46
N VAL A 135 0.96 1.54 10.20
CA VAL A 135 1.80 2.59 9.61
C VAL A 135 3.00 1.97 8.89
N ARG A 136 3.13 2.22 7.59
CA ARG A 136 4.31 1.82 6.80
C ARG A 136 5.45 2.79 7.03
N ILE A 137 6.49 2.33 7.71
CA ILE A 137 7.59 3.20 8.16
C ILE A 137 8.37 3.81 7.00
N GLU A 138 8.54 3.09 5.88
CA GLU A 138 9.26 3.61 4.72
C GLU A 138 8.47 4.67 3.95
N ALA A 139 7.14 4.57 3.92
CA ALA A 139 6.29 5.60 3.29
C ALA A 139 6.32 6.89 4.12
N LEU A 140 6.24 6.76 5.46
CA LEU A 140 6.40 7.89 6.37
C LEU A 140 7.77 8.56 6.21
N ALA A 141 8.86 7.78 6.18
CA ALA A 141 10.20 8.31 5.97
C ALA A 141 10.34 9.03 4.61
N ALA A 142 9.80 8.46 3.53
CA ALA A 142 9.84 9.08 2.21
C ALA A 142 9.05 10.39 2.14
N ALA A 143 7.88 10.46 2.81
CA ALA A 143 7.08 11.68 2.91
C ALA A 143 7.85 12.80 3.63
N ILE A 144 8.43 12.49 4.80
CA ILE A 144 9.24 13.47 5.56
C ILE A 144 10.44 13.97 4.75
N ALA A 145 11.14 13.08 4.06
CA ALA A 145 12.26 13.48 3.20
C ALA A 145 11.80 14.38 2.05
N SER A 146 10.64 14.10 1.47
CA SER A 146 10.04 14.91 0.39
C SER A 146 9.64 16.30 0.89
N ASP A 147 9.03 16.39 2.07
CA ASP A 147 8.62 17.66 2.69
C ASP A 147 9.85 18.53 3.00
N LEU A 148 10.91 17.94 3.58
CA LEU A 148 12.17 18.63 3.82
C LEU A 148 12.81 19.16 2.53
N LEU A 149 12.70 18.41 1.43
CA LEU A 149 13.19 18.86 0.13
C LEU A 149 12.35 20.03 -0.40
N GLN A 150 11.03 19.96 -0.28
CA GLN A 150 10.14 21.05 -0.69
C GLN A 150 10.41 22.34 0.10
N ASP A 151 10.59 22.24 1.42
CA ASP A 151 10.96 23.38 2.27
C ASP A 151 12.30 23.98 1.82
N THR A 152 13.30 23.13 1.56
CA THR A 152 14.62 23.57 1.08
C THR A 152 14.52 24.28 -0.28
N LEU A 153 13.76 23.75 -1.22
CA LEU A 153 13.52 24.35 -2.53
C LEU A 153 12.79 25.70 -2.40
N TYR A 154 11.82 25.78 -1.48
CA TYR A 154 11.08 26.99 -1.19
C TYR A 154 11.96 28.09 -0.59
N GLU A 155 12.94 27.74 0.25
CA GLU A 155 13.92 28.70 0.81
C GLU A 155 14.94 29.16 -0.25
N ASN A 156 15.28 28.31 -1.20
CA ASN A 156 16.30 28.56 -2.23
C ASN A 156 15.67 28.87 -3.61
N LYS A 157 14.60 29.67 -3.64
CA LYS A 157 13.88 30.00 -4.88
C LYS A 157 14.85 30.55 -5.93
N GLY A 158 14.80 29.96 -7.13
CA GLY A 158 15.66 30.35 -8.26
C GLY A 158 16.84 29.40 -8.50
N MET A 159 17.06 28.42 -7.63
CA MET A 159 17.97 27.30 -7.89
C MET A 159 17.21 26.14 -8.51
N SER A 160 17.78 25.49 -9.53
CA SER A 160 17.29 24.18 -9.96
C SER A 160 17.61 23.13 -8.89
N PRO A 161 16.83 22.04 -8.78
CA PRO A 161 17.13 20.94 -7.84
C PRO A 161 18.57 20.42 -7.96
N GLN A 162 19.12 20.35 -9.17
CA GLN A 162 20.50 19.93 -9.42
C GLN A 162 21.53 20.93 -8.87
N SER A 163 21.28 22.23 -9.06
CA SER A 163 22.16 23.27 -8.50
C SER A 163 22.07 23.34 -6.98
N LEU A 164 20.89 23.03 -6.43
CA LEU A 164 20.66 22.94 -4.99
C LEU A 164 21.47 21.78 -4.41
N TYR A 165 21.36 20.59 -5.00
CA TYR A 165 22.15 19.43 -4.56
C TYR A 165 23.66 19.69 -4.63
N ALA A 166 24.16 20.27 -5.73
CA ALA A 166 25.58 20.63 -5.87
C ALA A 166 26.06 21.68 -4.85
N SER A 167 25.13 22.43 -4.23
CA SER A 167 25.42 23.44 -3.21
C SER A 167 25.40 22.89 -1.78
N PHE A 168 24.95 21.64 -1.57
CA PHE A 168 24.86 21.06 -0.24
C PHE A 168 26.23 20.91 0.39
N SER A 169 26.50 21.75 1.38
CA SER A 169 27.66 21.58 2.24
C SER A 169 27.46 20.38 3.17
N GLN A 170 28.57 19.76 3.58
CA GLN A 170 28.55 18.70 4.60
C GLN A 170 27.89 19.14 5.92
N LEU A 171 27.92 20.43 6.25
CA LEU A 171 27.19 20.98 7.42
C LEU A 171 25.68 20.99 7.19
N TRP A 172 25.24 21.34 5.98
CA TRP A 172 23.83 21.31 5.60
C TRP A 172 23.30 19.87 5.65
N VAL A 173 23.99 18.91 5.04
CA VAL A 173 23.59 17.49 5.02
C VAL A 173 23.39 16.96 6.44
N LYS A 174 24.34 17.25 7.35
CA LYS A 174 24.23 16.85 8.76
C LYS A 174 23.06 17.50 9.48
N LYS A 175 22.77 18.77 9.19
CA LYS A 175 21.60 19.47 9.74
C LYS A 175 20.31 18.83 9.24
N THR A 176 20.17 18.64 7.92
CA THR A 176 18.97 18.06 7.30
C THR A 176 18.73 16.63 7.75
N TRP A 177 19.80 15.82 7.89
CA TRP A 177 19.71 14.48 8.49
C TRP A 177 19.17 14.53 9.92
N LYS A 178 19.67 15.46 10.75
CA LYS A 178 19.17 15.63 12.12
C LYS A 178 17.69 16.03 12.13
N ASP A 179 17.31 16.96 11.26
CA ASP A 179 15.92 17.39 11.13
C ASP A 179 15.02 16.23 10.69
N PHE A 180 15.47 15.42 9.72
CA PHE A 180 14.81 14.18 9.31
C PHE A 180 14.63 13.20 10.47
N CYS A 181 15.68 12.90 11.24
CA CYS A 181 15.58 12.00 12.39
C CYS A 181 14.56 12.51 13.44
N ASN A 182 14.61 13.81 13.78
CA ASN A 182 13.70 14.39 14.75
C ASN A 182 12.25 14.33 14.27
N LEU A 183 12.00 14.61 12.99
CA LEU A 183 10.67 14.52 12.40
C LEU A 183 10.18 13.08 12.38
N LEU A 184 11.02 12.12 11.96
CA LEU A 184 10.64 10.71 11.93
C LEU A 184 10.30 10.19 13.33
N GLU A 185 11.10 10.53 14.35
CA GLU A 185 10.83 10.17 15.73
C GLU A 185 9.50 10.78 16.20
N ARG A 186 9.26 12.07 15.94
CA ARG A 186 8.01 12.75 16.27
C ARG A 186 6.79 12.11 15.59
N GLU A 187 6.86 11.82 14.29
CA GLU A 187 5.73 11.21 13.58
C GLU A 187 5.45 9.77 14.05
N ILE A 188 6.49 9.04 14.46
CA ILE A 188 6.32 7.73 15.13
C ILE A 188 5.63 7.90 16.48
N GLU A 189 6.01 8.89 17.30
CA GLU A 189 5.36 9.18 18.57
C GLU A 189 3.88 9.55 18.38
N ILE A 190 3.56 10.41 17.41
CA ILE A 190 2.19 10.76 17.05
C ILE A 190 1.39 9.50 16.65
N ALA A 191 1.99 8.62 15.85
CA ALA A 191 1.35 7.37 15.46
C ALA A 191 1.15 6.41 16.64
N LEU A 192 2.04 6.40 17.64
CA LEU A 192 1.87 5.61 18.86
C LEU A 192 0.73 6.11 19.74
N ASP A 193 0.47 7.42 19.73
CA ASP A 193 -0.61 8.05 20.50
C ASP A 193 -1.97 8.01 19.77
N ASP A 194 -2.01 7.67 18.47
CA ASP A 194 -3.24 7.55 17.69
C ASP A 194 -4.00 6.24 18.01
N PRO A 195 -5.22 6.30 18.58
CA PRO A 195 -6.00 5.10 18.90
C PRO A 195 -6.47 4.30 17.67
N ALA A 196 -6.35 4.85 16.46
CA ALA A 196 -6.59 4.13 15.21
C ALA A 196 -5.40 3.27 14.79
N VAL A 197 -4.18 3.58 15.24
CA VAL A 197 -2.95 2.83 14.89
C VAL A 197 -2.78 1.63 15.84
N VAL A 198 -2.55 0.45 15.26
CA VAL A 198 -2.35 -0.80 16.02
C VAL A 198 -1.08 -1.53 15.66
N GLY A 199 -0.28 -1.00 14.73
CA GLY A 199 0.97 -1.61 14.33
C GLY A 199 1.76 -0.78 13.34
N PHE A 200 2.98 -1.24 13.11
CA PHE A 200 3.90 -0.70 12.11
C PHE A 200 4.32 -1.82 11.16
N LYS A 201 4.53 -1.45 9.90
CA LYS A 201 5.01 -2.35 8.85
C LYS A 201 6.29 -1.80 8.25
N SER A 202 7.24 -2.70 8.04
CA SER A 202 8.41 -2.46 7.19
C SER A 202 8.30 -3.27 5.90
N VAL A 203 8.61 -2.63 4.78
CA VAL A 203 8.76 -3.27 3.46
C VAL A 203 10.23 -3.52 3.09
N ILE A 204 11.13 -3.51 4.07
CA ILE A 204 12.59 -3.65 3.87
C ILE A 204 12.99 -4.89 3.06
N CYS A 205 12.23 -5.98 3.14
CA CYS A 205 12.47 -7.18 2.34
C CYS A 205 12.40 -6.92 0.82
N TYR A 206 11.59 -5.96 0.39
CA TYR A 206 11.47 -5.53 -1.01
C TYR A 206 12.51 -4.46 -1.40
N ARG A 207 13.33 -3.99 -0.45
CA ARG A 207 14.30 -2.91 -0.66
C ARG A 207 15.74 -3.43 -0.56
N THR A 208 16.18 -3.77 0.64
CA THR A 208 17.57 -4.23 0.90
C THR A 208 17.63 -5.70 1.29
N GLY A 209 16.48 -6.37 1.41
CA GLY A 209 16.38 -7.73 1.94
C GLY A 209 16.31 -7.76 3.46
N LEU A 210 16.28 -8.96 4.05
CA LEU A 210 16.10 -9.17 5.50
C LEU A 210 17.41 -9.33 6.27
N LYS A 211 18.56 -9.19 5.61
CA LYS A 211 19.87 -9.22 6.27
C LYS A 211 20.15 -7.86 6.89
N ILE A 212 19.43 -7.54 7.97
CA ILE A 212 19.49 -6.25 8.64
C ILE A 212 20.80 -6.14 9.43
N GLU A 213 21.58 -5.12 9.13
CA GLU A 213 22.86 -4.81 9.77
C GLU A 213 22.78 -3.44 10.47
N ARG A 214 23.65 -3.22 11.47
CA ARG A 214 23.77 -1.91 12.10
C ARG A 214 24.71 -1.06 11.28
N HIS A 215 24.23 0.10 10.84
CA HIS A 215 25.05 1.12 10.20
C HIS A 215 25.60 2.10 11.24
N SER A 216 26.83 2.56 11.02
CA SER A 216 27.42 3.66 11.77
C SER A 216 26.66 4.97 11.47
N PRO A 217 26.74 5.98 12.36
CA PRO A 217 26.11 7.27 12.11
C PRO A 217 26.53 7.91 10.78
N GLN A 218 27.80 7.72 10.37
CA GLN A 218 28.29 8.28 9.11
C GLN A 218 27.70 7.54 7.90
N GLU A 219 27.63 6.21 7.92
CA GLU A 219 27.01 5.44 6.84
C GLU A 219 25.53 5.79 6.65
N SER A 220 24.79 6.06 7.74
CA SER A 220 23.40 6.52 7.64
C SER A 220 23.28 7.91 7.03
N ILE A 221 24.19 8.83 7.36
CA ILE A 221 24.24 10.17 6.77
C ILE A 221 24.57 10.09 5.27
N ASP A 222 25.55 9.28 4.89
CA ASP A 222 25.97 9.11 3.49
C ASP A 222 24.84 8.49 2.65
N GLY A 223 24.13 7.50 3.22
CA GLY A 223 22.95 6.90 2.60
C GLY A 223 21.80 7.89 2.45
N PHE A 224 21.57 8.74 3.46
CA PHE A 224 20.58 9.82 3.38
C PHE A 224 20.96 10.85 2.31
N GLU A 225 22.21 11.31 2.26
CA GLU A 225 22.70 12.25 1.24
C GLU A 225 22.45 11.72 -0.17
N THR A 226 22.75 10.43 -0.38
CA THR A 226 22.51 9.74 -1.66
C THR A 226 21.02 9.73 -2.00
N TYR A 227 20.16 9.27 -1.08
CA TYR A 227 18.71 9.22 -1.30
C TYR A 227 18.10 10.61 -1.55
N PHE A 228 18.53 11.62 -0.79
CA PHE A 228 18.06 12.99 -0.95
C PHE A 228 18.51 13.59 -2.29
N GLY A 229 19.72 13.26 -2.76
CA GLY A 229 20.19 13.59 -4.10
C GLY A 229 19.33 12.95 -5.20
N ASP A 230 19.00 11.67 -5.06
CA ASP A 230 18.11 10.97 -6.00
C ASP A 230 16.71 11.60 -6.03
N LEU A 231 16.15 11.95 -4.87
CA LEU A 231 14.87 12.66 -4.77
C LEU A 231 14.90 14.00 -5.51
N THR A 232 15.96 14.79 -5.38
CA THR A 232 16.09 16.07 -6.10
C THR A 232 16.08 15.89 -7.61
N THR A 233 16.62 14.77 -8.10
CA THR A 233 16.65 14.44 -9.52
C THR A 233 15.28 13.96 -10.00
N ALA A 234 14.59 13.16 -9.19
CA ALA A 234 13.25 12.65 -9.48
C ALA A 234 12.21 13.76 -9.61
N VAL A 235 12.26 14.84 -8.81
CA VAL A 235 11.33 15.99 -8.92
C VAL A 235 11.39 16.69 -10.30
N HIS A 236 12.46 16.51 -11.08
CA HIS A 236 12.60 17.09 -12.43
C HIS A 236 12.00 16.19 -13.53
N SER A 237 11.80 14.90 -13.25
CA SER A 237 11.10 13.98 -14.14
C SER A 237 9.72 13.75 -13.57
N ASP A 238 8.61 14.01 -14.27
CA ASP A 238 7.24 13.71 -13.80
C ASP A 238 6.97 12.19 -13.65
N LYS A 239 7.75 11.51 -12.81
CA LYS A 239 7.74 10.09 -12.50
C LYS A 239 8.18 9.94 -11.06
N CYS A 240 7.21 9.95 -10.14
CA CYS A 240 7.39 9.44 -8.79
C CYS A 240 7.76 7.94 -8.90
N PRO A 241 8.75 7.44 -8.14
CA PRO A 241 9.08 6.01 -8.09
C PRO A 241 7.96 5.15 -7.49
#